data_AF-A0A954LHZ2-F1
#
_entry.id   AF-A0A954LHZ2-F1
#
_cell.length_a   1.000
_cell.length_b   1.000
_cell.length_c   1.000
_cell.angle_alpha   90.00
_cell.angle_beta   90.00
_cell.angle_gamma   90.00
#
_symmetry.space_group_name_H-M   'P 1'
#
loop_
_entity.id
_entity.type
_entity.pdbx_description
1 polymer ?
#
loop_
_entity_poly.entity_id
_entity_poly.type
_entity_poly.pdbx_seq_one_letter_code
_entity_poly.pdbx_strand_id
1 'polypeptide(L)'
;MTKTEMQFSFDQKSILQLLAEIKKNDPNLKVFGSRIHQYQLNPPLPITEVDEFESKYDITFPLDYRVFITEIGNGGAGPYYGLFPFGKYDALREFGRWDDGFLVGRLSTMFPHNEKWNLPESFWERQPDLTPEISIDEYDRLSDVWNKELEASYWNPKIMNGA
;
A
#
# COMPACT_ATOMS: atom_id res chain seq x y z
N MET A 1 38.85 -1.65 -6.96
CA MET A 1 38.15 -1.57 -5.65
C MET A 1 36.96 -2.51 -5.73
N THR A 2 37.05 -3.64 -5.05
CA THR A 2 36.06 -4.72 -5.08
C THR A 2 34.79 -4.28 -4.37
N LYS A 3 33.69 -4.10 -5.11
CA LYS A 3 32.35 -4.10 -4.53
C LYS A 3 32.11 -5.51 -4.00
N THR A 4 32.19 -5.67 -2.68
CA THR A 4 31.61 -6.83 -2.01
C THR A 4 30.10 -6.70 -2.15
N GLU A 5 29.55 -7.29 -3.21
CA GLU A 5 28.12 -7.55 -3.28
C GLU A 5 27.81 -8.56 -2.18
N MET A 6 27.17 -8.08 -1.10
CA MET A 6 26.51 -8.99 -0.18
C MET A 6 25.42 -9.68 -0.99
N GLN A 7 25.68 -10.92 -1.37
CA GLN A 7 24.71 -11.79 -2.02
C GLN A 7 23.67 -12.17 -0.96
N PHE A 8 22.73 -11.26 -0.70
CA PHE A 8 21.55 -11.57 0.08
C PHE A 8 20.69 -12.52 -0.76
N SER A 9 20.67 -13.77 -0.34
CA SER A 9 19.64 -14.71 -0.77
C SER A 9 18.33 -14.27 -0.13
N PHE A 10 17.40 -13.76 -0.93
CA PHE A 10 16.02 -13.46 -0.51
C PHE A 10 15.17 -14.74 -0.45
N ASP A 11 15.74 -15.83 0.07
CA ASP A 11 14.99 -17.06 0.28
C ASP A 11 14.21 -17.00 1.59
N GLN A 12 13.09 -17.75 1.63
CA GLN A 12 12.19 -17.78 2.77
C GLN A 12 12.91 -18.07 4.09
N LYS A 13 13.88 -19.00 4.10
CA LYS A 13 14.57 -19.41 5.32
C LYS A 13 15.42 -18.27 5.88
N SER A 14 16.16 -17.57 5.03
CA SER A 14 16.98 -16.42 5.42
C SER A 14 16.12 -15.31 6.03
N ILE A 15 14.98 -15.00 5.42
CA ILE A 15 14.05 -13.97 5.92
C ILE A 15 13.46 -14.36 7.28
N LEU A 16 12.99 -15.60 7.43
CA LEU A 16 12.43 -16.08 8.70
C LEU A 16 13.49 -16.09 9.82
N GLN A 17 14.74 -16.41 9.50
CA GLN A 17 15.85 -16.34 10.45
C GLN A 17 16.13 -14.91 10.92
N LEU A 18 16.18 -13.95 9.99
CA LEU A 18 16.37 -12.53 10.31
C LEU A 18 15.23 -11.99 11.19
N LEU A 19 13.98 -12.31 10.87
CA LEU A 19 12.83 -11.90 11.67
C LEU A 19 12.88 -12.50 13.09
N ALA A 20 13.28 -13.76 13.21
CA ALA A 20 13.46 -14.40 14.52
C ALA A 20 14.57 -13.73 15.35
N GLU A 21 15.67 -13.35 14.71
CA GLU A 21 16.76 -12.62 15.37
C GLU A 21 16.32 -11.23 15.84
N ILE A 22 15.63 -10.47 14.99
CA ILE A 22 15.11 -9.15 15.36
C ILE A 22 14.10 -9.28 16.51
N LYS A 23 13.17 -10.25 16.45
CA LYS A 23 12.21 -10.52 17.52
C LYS A 23 12.89 -10.85 18.85
N LYS A 24 13.98 -11.61 18.81
CA LYS A 24 14.80 -11.93 20.00
C LYS A 24 15.46 -10.67 20.58
N ASN A 25 15.90 -9.75 19.73
CA ASN A 25 16.56 -8.51 20.12
C ASN A 25 15.57 -7.40 20.54
N ASP A 26 14.28 -7.54 20.25
CA ASP A 26 13.22 -6.63 20.70
C ASP A 26 12.07 -7.38 21.43
N PRO A 27 12.36 -7.99 22.59
CA PRO A 27 11.37 -8.81 23.31
C PRO A 27 10.19 -7.99 23.87
N ASN A 28 10.33 -6.67 23.94
CA ASN A 28 9.31 -5.75 24.46
C ASN A 28 8.60 -4.96 23.36
N LEU A 29 8.85 -5.26 22.08
CA LEU A 29 8.24 -4.62 20.93
C LEU A 29 8.34 -3.08 21.02
N LYS A 30 9.57 -2.59 21.18
CA LYS A 30 9.91 -1.16 21.33
C LYS A 30 10.17 -0.49 19.98
N VAL A 31 10.53 -1.23 18.94
CA VAL A 31 10.67 -0.66 17.59
C VAL A 31 9.30 -0.16 17.13
N PHE A 32 9.25 1.03 16.54
CA PHE A 32 7.98 1.60 16.10
C PHE A 32 7.27 0.66 15.11
N GLY A 33 5.99 0.37 15.38
CA GLY A 33 5.17 -0.56 14.60
C GLY A 33 5.32 -2.05 14.95
N SER A 34 6.37 -2.45 15.68
CA SER A 34 6.58 -3.85 16.09
C SER A 34 5.48 -4.42 16.99
N ARG A 35 4.74 -3.58 17.71
CA ARG A 35 3.56 -4.02 18.49
C ARG A 35 2.41 -4.51 17.62
N ILE A 36 2.33 -4.03 16.38
CA ILE A 36 1.28 -4.38 15.42
C ILE A 36 1.62 -5.71 14.76
N HIS A 37 2.78 -5.80 14.09
CA HIS A 37 3.13 -6.99 13.32
C HIS A 37 3.90 -8.05 14.12
N GLN A 38 4.49 -7.71 15.27
CA GLN A 38 5.20 -8.62 16.18
C GLN A 38 6.32 -9.46 15.54
N TYR A 39 6.92 -8.91 14.48
CA TYR A 39 7.88 -9.60 13.60
C TYR A 39 7.32 -10.90 12.96
N GLN A 40 6.01 -10.97 12.78
CA GLN A 40 5.32 -12.09 12.14
C GLN A 40 4.89 -11.69 10.72
N LEU A 41 5.20 -12.55 9.75
CA LEU A 41 4.62 -12.46 8.42
C LEU A 41 3.25 -13.14 8.43
N ASN A 42 2.37 -12.68 7.56
CA ASN A 42 1.13 -13.39 7.27
C ASN A 42 1.44 -14.65 6.45
N PRO A 43 0.58 -15.68 6.49
CA PRO A 43 0.73 -16.86 5.64
C PRO A 43 0.87 -16.48 4.16
N PRO A 44 1.69 -17.20 3.38
CA PRO A 44 1.76 -16.97 1.94
C PRO A 44 0.43 -17.23 1.24
N LEU A 45 0.22 -16.55 0.13
CA LEU A 45 -0.96 -16.71 -0.72
C LEU A 45 -0.86 -17.94 -1.63
N PRO A 46 -1.98 -18.60 -1.94
CA PRO A 46 -2.05 -19.49 -3.07
C PRO A 46 -1.66 -18.76 -4.37
N ILE A 47 -0.83 -19.40 -5.19
CA ILE A 47 -0.42 -18.87 -6.49
C ILE A 47 -1.63 -18.54 -7.39
N THR A 48 -2.71 -19.31 -7.25
CA THR A 48 -3.96 -19.14 -8.00
C THR A 48 -4.64 -17.80 -7.72
N GLU A 49 -4.54 -17.26 -6.49
CA GLU A 49 -5.10 -15.93 -6.18
C GLU A 49 -4.34 -14.83 -6.92
N VAL A 50 -3.02 -15.00 -7.08
CA VAL A 50 -2.18 -14.06 -7.86
C VAL A 50 -2.48 -14.18 -9.35
N ASP A 51 -2.62 -15.40 -9.88
CA ASP A 51 -2.98 -15.65 -11.28
C ASP A 51 -4.34 -15.05 -11.64
N GLU A 52 -5.34 -15.22 -10.78
CA GLU A 52 -6.67 -14.64 -10.96
C GLU A 52 -6.61 -13.11 -10.95
N PHE A 53 -5.80 -12.51 -10.08
CA PHE A 53 -5.64 -11.06 -10.02
C PHE A 53 -4.96 -10.49 -11.27
N GLU A 54 -3.82 -11.06 -11.66
CA GLU A 54 -3.11 -10.68 -12.88
C GLU A 54 -4.00 -10.81 -14.11
N SER A 55 -4.78 -11.89 -14.21
CA SER A 55 -5.74 -12.11 -15.29
C SER A 55 -6.90 -11.11 -15.25
N LYS A 56 -7.43 -10.80 -14.06
CA LYS A 56 -8.55 -9.84 -13.87
C LYS A 56 -8.15 -8.44 -14.32
N TYR A 57 -6.92 -8.03 -14.04
CA TYR A 57 -6.45 -6.66 -14.27
C TYR A 57 -5.52 -6.51 -15.48
N ASP A 58 -5.20 -7.60 -16.18
CA ASP A 58 -4.30 -7.63 -17.34
C ASP A 58 -2.90 -7.08 -17.01
N ILE A 59 -2.37 -7.49 -15.85
CA ILE A 59 -1.05 -7.07 -15.36
C ILE A 59 -0.15 -8.27 -15.12
N THR A 60 1.13 -8.02 -14.95
CA THR A 60 2.09 -9.01 -14.45
C THR A 60 2.89 -8.39 -13.33
N PHE A 61 2.90 -9.03 -12.16
CA PHE A 61 3.71 -8.60 -11.05
C PHE A 61 5.19 -8.90 -11.30
N PRO A 62 6.10 -8.09 -10.75
CA PRO A 62 7.51 -8.45 -10.69
C PRO A 62 7.70 -9.82 -10.03
N LEU A 63 8.59 -10.65 -10.61
CA LEU A 63 8.81 -12.02 -10.14
C LEU A 63 9.14 -12.08 -8.65
N ASP A 64 9.99 -11.18 -8.16
CA ASP A 64 10.39 -11.13 -6.75
C ASP A 64 9.21 -10.84 -5.82
N TYR A 65 8.29 -9.97 -6.24
CA TYR A 65 7.08 -9.68 -5.47
C TYR A 65 6.15 -10.89 -5.44
N ARG A 66 5.98 -11.55 -6.59
CA ARG A 66 5.19 -12.77 -6.71
C ARG A 66 5.72 -13.87 -5.79
N VAL A 67 7.01 -14.16 -5.87
CA VAL A 67 7.69 -15.14 -4.98
C VAL A 67 7.50 -14.75 -3.52
N PHE A 68 7.67 -13.47 -3.17
CA PHE A 68 7.50 -13.02 -1.79
C PHE A 68 6.09 -13.31 -1.26
N ILE A 69 5.04 -12.92 -1.97
CA ILE A 69 3.67 -13.08 -1.47
C ILE A 69 3.19 -14.53 -1.48
N THR A 70 3.74 -15.41 -2.34
CA THR A 70 3.29 -16.80 -2.46
C THR A 70 4.17 -17.83 -1.75
N GLU A 71 5.42 -17.50 -1.44
CA GLU A 71 6.34 -18.43 -0.76
C GLU A 71 6.80 -17.93 0.61
N ILE A 72 6.89 -16.61 0.81
CA ILE A 72 7.50 -16.04 2.03
C ILE A 72 6.41 -15.55 2.99
N GLY A 73 5.52 -14.67 2.54
CA GLY A 73 4.39 -14.22 3.33
C GLY A 73 3.57 -13.12 2.66
N ASN A 74 2.27 -13.11 2.96
CA ASN A 74 1.33 -12.11 2.44
C ASN A 74 1.35 -10.81 3.26
N GLY A 75 2.52 -10.16 3.31
CA GLY A 75 2.76 -9.02 4.16
C GLY A 75 2.93 -9.38 5.65
N GLY A 76 2.56 -8.47 6.55
CA GLY A 76 2.91 -8.54 7.96
C GLY A 76 4.24 -7.83 8.21
N ALA A 77 5.15 -8.47 8.95
CA ALA A 77 6.39 -7.85 9.41
C ALA A 77 7.16 -7.04 8.34
N GLY A 78 7.52 -5.81 8.71
CA GLY A 78 8.31 -4.87 7.91
C GLY A 78 8.53 -3.58 8.69
N PRO A 79 9.17 -2.55 8.10
CA PRO A 79 9.28 -1.24 8.73
C PRO A 79 7.90 -0.69 9.10
N TYR A 80 7.81 0.03 10.21
CA TYR A 80 6.56 0.66 10.64
C TYR A 80 5.44 -0.38 10.79
N TYR A 81 4.30 -0.18 10.11
CA TYR A 81 3.16 -1.08 10.15
C TYR A 81 3.35 -2.36 9.33
N GLY A 82 4.50 -2.50 8.65
CA GLY A 82 4.80 -3.64 7.81
C GLY A 82 4.24 -3.50 6.40
N LEU A 83 4.16 -4.63 5.69
CA LEU A 83 3.54 -4.71 4.37
C LEU A 83 2.07 -5.10 4.53
N PHE A 84 1.17 -4.38 3.87
CA PHE A 84 -0.25 -4.74 3.91
C PHE A 84 -0.51 -6.04 3.18
N PRO A 85 -1.49 -6.84 3.66
CA PRO A 85 -1.92 -8.02 2.92
C PRO A 85 -2.33 -7.66 1.50
N PHE A 86 -2.04 -8.54 0.56
CA PHE A 86 -2.46 -8.43 -0.83
C PHE A 86 -3.96 -8.17 -0.93
N GLY A 87 -4.34 -7.27 -1.84
CA GLY A 87 -5.75 -6.89 -2.01
C GLY A 87 -6.27 -5.93 -0.92
N LYS A 88 -5.41 -5.45 -0.01
CA LYS A 88 -5.80 -4.59 1.11
C LYS A 88 -5.09 -3.24 1.10
N TYR A 89 -5.77 -2.23 1.65
CA TYR A 89 -5.20 -0.91 1.92
C TYR A 89 -5.55 -0.49 3.36
N ASP A 90 -4.85 0.53 3.87
CA ASP A 90 -5.12 1.10 5.19
C ASP A 90 -6.38 1.97 5.16
N ALA A 91 -7.42 1.53 5.86
CA ALA A 91 -8.65 2.28 6.07
C ALA A 91 -8.68 2.92 7.48
N LEU A 92 -7.52 3.31 8.00
CA LEU A 92 -7.25 3.95 9.31
C LEU A 92 -7.48 3.05 10.52
N ARG A 93 -8.67 2.43 10.62
CA ARG A 93 -9.05 1.56 11.74
C ARG A 93 -8.90 0.08 11.41
N GLU A 94 -8.99 -0.27 10.13
CA GLU A 94 -8.93 -1.63 9.62
C GLU A 94 -8.41 -1.69 8.18
N PHE A 95 -8.33 -2.90 7.62
CA PHE A 95 -7.91 -3.11 6.24
C PHE A 95 -9.12 -3.19 5.29
N GLY A 96 -9.31 -2.13 4.50
CA GLY A 96 -10.27 -2.12 3.38
C GLY A 96 -9.77 -2.97 2.21
N ARG A 97 -10.66 -3.37 1.29
CA ARG A 97 -10.30 -4.16 0.10
C ARG A 97 -10.13 -3.26 -1.12
N TRP A 98 -9.17 -3.56 -2.00
CA TRP A 98 -9.04 -2.84 -3.28
C TRP A 98 -10.32 -2.92 -4.13
N ASP A 99 -11.09 -4.00 -4.00
CA ASP A 99 -12.37 -4.18 -4.69
C ASP A 99 -13.48 -3.23 -4.20
N ASP A 100 -13.29 -2.52 -3.07
CA ASP A 100 -14.28 -1.58 -2.50
C ASP A 100 -14.32 -0.23 -3.23
N GLY A 101 -13.74 -0.15 -4.44
CA GLY A 101 -13.85 1.00 -5.35
C GLY A 101 -12.69 2.00 -5.30
N PHE A 102 -11.58 1.65 -4.64
CA PHE A 102 -10.43 2.55 -4.51
C PHE A 102 -9.52 2.59 -5.73
N LEU A 103 -9.57 1.59 -6.60
CA LEU A 103 -8.71 1.52 -7.79
C LEU A 103 -9.15 2.51 -8.88
N VAL A 104 -8.35 3.55 -9.11
CA VAL A 104 -8.59 4.53 -10.18
C VAL A 104 -7.99 4.08 -11.51
N GLY A 105 -8.81 3.95 -12.54
CA GLY A 105 -8.35 3.70 -13.92
C GLY A 105 -8.08 2.23 -14.24
N ARG A 106 -7.09 1.97 -15.12
CA ARG A 106 -6.74 0.63 -15.60
C ARG A 106 -5.29 0.31 -15.29
N LEU A 107 -5.05 -0.66 -14.40
CA LEU A 107 -3.71 -1.04 -13.94
C LEU A 107 -2.77 -1.50 -15.07
N SER A 108 -3.32 -2.06 -16.16
CA SER A 108 -2.55 -2.49 -17.33
C SER A 108 -2.03 -1.37 -18.23
N THR A 109 -2.46 -0.13 -17.98
CA THR A 109 -2.00 1.03 -18.76
C THR A 109 -0.71 1.61 -18.18
N MET A 110 0.13 2.22 -19.02
CA MET A 110 1.37 2.85 -18.55
C MET A 110 1.07 4.04 -17.63
N PHE A 111 1.84 4.20 -16.55
CA PHE A 111 1.70 5.37 -15.68
C PHE A 111 1.84 6.67 -16.49
N PRO A 112 0.89 7.62 -16.40
CA PRO A 112 0.80 8.73 -17.35
C PRO A 112 1.86 9.82 -17.15
N HIS A 113 2.56 9.81 -16.03
CA HIS A 113 3.53 10.86 -15.69
C HIS A 113 4.96 10.32 -15.69
N ASN A 114 5.82 10.95 -16.48
CA ASN A 114 7.27 10.71 -16.53
C ASN A 114 8.09 11.81 -15.81
N GLU A 115 7.40 12.84 -15.32
CA GLU A 115 7.95 13.97 -14.56
C GLU A 115 7.09 14.22 -13.32
N LYS A 116 7.54 15.12 -12.44
CA LYS A 116 6.75 15.51 -11.26
C LYS A 116 5.43 16.13 -11.72
N TRP A 117 4.33 15.59 -11.24
CA TRP A 117 2.99 16.09 -11.54
C TRP A 117 2.21 16.32 -10.25
N ASN A 118 1.50 17.45 -10.20
CA ASN A 118 0.48 17.75 -9.21
C ASN A 118 -0.46 18.84 -9.79
N LEU A 119 -1.68 18.95 -9.25
CA LEU A 119 -2.56 20.09 -9.55
C LEU A 119 -1.94 21.41 -9.07
N PRO A 120 -2.28 22.55 -9.70
CA PRO A 120 -1.75 23.85 -9.29
C PRO A 120 -2.16 24.20 -7.86
N GLU A 121 -1.35 25.04 -7.19
CA GLU A 121 -1.63 25.51 -5.82
C GLU A 121 -3.04 26.12 -5.70
N SER A 122 -3.48 26.87 -6.71
CA SER A 122 -4.83 27.44 -6.78
C SER A 122 -5.97 26.42 -6.74
N PHE A 123 -5.71 25.16 -7.09
CA PHE A 123 -6.69 24.09 -6.87
C PHE A 123 -6.83 23.80 -5.38
N TRP A 124 -5.70 23.63 -4.68
CA TRP A 124 -5.62 23.27 -3.27
C TRP A 124 -6.04 24.38 -2.32
N GLU A 125 -5.89 25.64 -2.72
CA GLU A 125 -6.42 26.81 -1.99
C GLU A 125 -7.95 26.79 -1.83
N ARG A 126 -8.66 25.97 -2.63
CA ARG A 126 -10.12 25.79 -2.53
C ARG A 126 -10.52 24.70 -1.53
N GLN A 127 -9.57 23.98 -0.94
CA GLN A 127 -9.86 22.93 0.05
C GLN A 127 -10.61 23.55 1.24
N PRO A 128 -11.75 22.99 1.68
CA PRO A 128 -12.47 23.52 2.82
C PRO A 128 -11.64 23.37 4.09
N ASP A 129 -11.71 24.40 4.95
CA ASP A 129 -11.13 24.35 6.28
C ASP A 129 -12.06 23.56 7.21
N LEU A 130 -11.68 22.31 7.49
CA LEU A 130 -12.47 21.37 8.29
C LEU A 130 -12.02 21.42 9.75
N THR A 131 -12.27 22.55 10.41
CA THR A 131 -11.88 22.74 11.81
C THR A 131 -12.79 21.94 12.75
N PRO A 132 -12.34 21.56 13.95
CA PRO A 132 -13.18 20.82 14.90
C PRO A 132 -14.44 21.56 15.37
N GLU A 133 -14.56 22.87 15.11
CA GLU A 133 -15.67 23.71 15.55
C GLU A 133 -16.90 23.66 14.63
N ILE A 134 -16.79 23.13 13.40
CA ILE A 134 -17.94 23.00 12.49
C ILE A 134 -18.84 21.82 12.92
N SER A 135 -20.13 21.89 12.61
CA SER A 135 -21.04 20.78 12.89
C SER A 135 -20.69 19.56 12.03
N ILE A 136 -21.04 18.35 12.50
CA ILE A 136 -20.86 17.11 11.74
C ILE A 136 -21.56 17.20 10.37
N ASP A 137 -22.79 17.72 10.34
CA ASP A 137 -23.55 17.86 9.08
C ASP A 137 -22.85 18.79 8.07
N GLU A 138 -22.23 19.88 8.54
CA GLU A 138 -21.49 20.79 7.65
C GLU A 138 -20.14 20.19 7.25
N TYR A 139 -19.47 19.47 8.16
CA TYR A 139 -18.27 18.70 7.86
C TYR A 139 -18.53 17.69 6.74
N ASP A 140 -19.58 16.88 6.86
CA ASP A 140 -19.96 15.86 5.87
C ASP A 140 -20.27 16.51 4.53
N ARG A 141 -21.06 17.59 4.53
CA ARG A 141 -21.39 18.34 3.32
C ARG A 141 -20.15 18.92 2.61
N LEU A 142 -19.25 19.56 3.35
CA LEU A 142 -18.03 20.15 2.77
C LEU A 142 -17.08 19.07 2.27
N SER A 143 -16.94 17.97 3.03
CA SER A 143 -16.11 16.82 2.66
C SER A 143 -16.64 16.15 1.40
N ASP A 144 -17.96 15.95 1.28
CA ASP A 144 -18.59 15.36 0.10
C ASP A 144 -18.40 16.23 -1.14
N VAL A 145 -18.54 17.55 -1.02
CA VAL A 145 -18.30 18.48 -2.12
C VAL A 145 -16.83 18.43 -2.56
N TRP A 146 -15.91 18.44 -1.60
CA TRP A 146 -14.48 18.39 -1.89
C TRP A 146 -14.04 17.05 -2.49
N ASN A 147 -14.56 15.93 -1.99
CA ASN A 147 -14.30 14.59 -2.53
C ASN A 147 -14.75 14.49 -4.00
N LYS A 148 -15.91 15.06 -4.36
CA LYS A 148 -16.36 15.12 -5.76
C LYS A 148 -15.43 15.93 -6.65
N GLU A 149 -14.89 17.06 -6.15
CA GLU A 149 -13.90 17.84 -6.89
C GLU A 149 -12.59 17.05 -7.09
N LEU A 150 -12.16 16.29 -6.08
CA LEU A 150 -11.00 15.40 -6.16
C LEU A 150 -11.24 14.25 -7.14
N GLU A 151 -12.38 13.56 -7.09
CA GLU A 151 -12.73 12.51 -8.07
C GLU A 151 -12.78 13.06 -9.51
N ALA A 152 -13.27 14.28 -9.69
CA ALA A 152 -13.33 14.92 -10.99
C ALA A 152 -11.95 15.35 -11.52
N SER A 153 -11.03 15.76 -10.65
CA SER A 153 -9.82 16.51 -11.05
C SER A 153 -8.49 15.87 -10.67
N TYR A 154 -8.47 14.99 -9.66
CA TYR A 154 -7.28 14.37 -9.09
C TYR A 154 -7.36 12.83 -9.13
N TRP A 155 -8.33 12.22 -8.47
CA TRP A 155 -8.62 10.78 -8.52
C TRP A 155 -9.36 10.39 -9.81
N ASN A 156 -8.80 10.81 -10.95
CA ASN A 156 -9.45 10.70 -12.25
C ASN A 156 -8.64 9.77 -13.19
N PRO A 157 -9.28 8.80 -13.86
CA PRO A 157 -8.60 7.88 -14.77
C PRO A 157 -7.91 8.53 -15.98
N LYS A 158 -8.17 9.82 -16.26
CA LYS A 158 -7.49 10.59 -17.32
C LYS A 158 -6.05 11.00 -16.95
N ILE A 159 -5.72 11.01 -15.67
CA ILE A 159 -4.45 11.51 -15.14
C ILE A 159 -3.78 10.51 -14.20
N MET A 160 -4.43 9.40 -13.84
CA MET A 160 -3.81 8.31 -13.10
C MET A 160 -4.50 6.99 -13.42
N ASN A 161 -3.82 5.89 -13.13
CA ASN A 161 -4.24 4.55 -13.52
C ASN A 161 -3.72 3.48 -12.55
N GLY A 162 -3.88 3.71 -11.26
CA GLY A 162 -3.50 2.76 -10.21
C GLY A 162 -3.24 3.38 -8.85
N ALA A 163 -4.06 4.36 -8.45
CA ALA A 163 -4.13 4.84 -7.07
C ALA A 163 -5.22 4.09 -6.32
#